data_AF-A0A9E5LKF6-F1
#
_entry.id   AF-A0A9E5LKF6-F1
#
_cell.length_a   1.000
_cell.length_b   1.000
_cell.length_c   1.000
_cell.angle_alpha   90.00
_cell.angle_beta   90.00
_cell.angle_gamma   90.00
#
_symmetry.space_group_name_H-M   'P 1'
#
loop_
_entity.id
_entity.type
_entity.pdbx_description
1 polymer ?
#
loop_
_entity_poly.entity_id
_entity_poly.type
_entity_poly.pdbx_seq_one_letter_code
_entity_poly.pdbx_strand_id
1 'polypeptide(L)'
;MNKTISILFATSILTTPVFGDQLRVVVDIPPVHGIVDGILGSNASITTLIGSGVDPHNYTMKPSHAAALSNADLIVLIGEALTPSLAEKLPSLANNAKIIELSEVPNVHLIAYEDAHEDHEDDAHHDDEHHDDHKDHNHDADHDDHAHEGHDEHDHGDAHHDDDEHHGDHKDHEDHDDHADEKEHNEHEHDEHHDDEHDGHDHSGVDPHMWLDIDNADVWAHEIAKTASELFPELTSDINANLVSFEQSLNDIKSEMQTLVAKPYSVSHDAFGYLEESLGIDDPQAVTNGMGLRPSPSDMANLRAQIEKTAPACMII
;
A
#
# COMPACT_ATOMS: atom_id res chain seq x y z
N MET A 1 5.59 10.44 -93.49
CA MET A 1 6.55 9.70 -92.64
C MET A 1 6.25 10.13 -91.20
N ASN A 2 5.24 9.54 -90.58
CA ASN A 2 4.71 10.00 -89.28
C ASN A 2 5.01 8.91 -88.25
N LYS A 3 5.89 9.21 -87.30
CA LYS A 3 6.24 8.33 -86.18
C LYS A 3 5.27 8.62 -85.03
N THR A 4 4.39 7.67 -84.70
CA THR A 4 3.62 7.67 -83.45
C THR A 4 4.46 7.03 -82.36
N ILE A 5 4.78 7.79 -81.31
CA ILE A 5 5.43 7.31 -80.08
C ILE A 5 4.31 7.00 -79.08
N SER A 6 4.12 5.72 -78.75
CA SER A 6 3.27 5.31 -77.63
C SER A 6 4.08 5.38 -76.33
N ILE A 7 3.64 6.23 -75.41
CA ILE A 7 4.17 6.34 -74.06
C ILE A 7 3.36 5.40 -73.16
N LEU A 8 3.99 4.35 -72.64
CA LEU A 8 3.44 3.51 -71.56
C LEU A 8 3.57 4.29 -70.24
N PHE A 9 2.44 4.65 -69.64
CA PHE A 9 2.40 5.10 -68.24
C PHE A 9 2.42 3.88 -67.32
N ALA A 10 3.53 3.67 -66.63
CA ALA A 10 3.60 2.72 -65.51
C ALA A 10 3.06 3.42 -64.26
N THR A 11 1.84 3.10 -63.86
CA THR A 11 1.23 3.60 -62.62
C THR A 11 1.86 2.87 -61.44
N SER A 12 2.84 3.51 -60.80
CA SER A 12 3.40 3.04 -59.53
C SER A 12 2.39 3.33 -58.42
N ILE A 13 1.81 2.29 -57.82
CA ILE A 13 0.95 2.42 -56.65
C ILE A 13 1.87 2.77 -55.47
N LEU A 14 1.84 4.02 -55.01
CA LEU A 14 2.43 4.38 -53.72
C LEU A 14 1.48 3.89 -52.63
N THR A 15 1.87 2.84 -51.91
CA THR A 15 1.25 2.47 -50.64
C THR A 15 1.74 3.47 -49.59
N THR A 16 0.93 4.47 -49.26
CA THR A 16 1.17 5.30 -48.07
C THR A 16 0.94 4.41 -46.85
N PRO A 17 1.88 4.35 -45.88
CA PRO A 17 1.61 3.68 -44.62
C PRO A 17 0.43 4.40 -43.96
N VAL A 18 -0.64 3.65 -43.68
CA VAL A 18 -1.70 4.09 -42.79
C VAL A 18 -1.11 4.01 -41.39
N PHE A 19 -0.72 5.14 -40.81
CA PHE A 19 -0.53 5.22 -39.37
C PHE A 19 -1.94 5.14 -38.77
N GLY A 20 -2.32 3.96 -38.29
CA GLY A 20 -3.50 3.80 -37.44
C GLY A 20 -3.31 4.64 -36.17
N ASP A 21 -4.41 5.10 -35.58
CA ASP A 21 -4.37 5.76 -34.27
C ASP A 21 -3.74 4.76 -33.27
N GLN A 22 -2.62 5.12 -32.65
CA GLN A 22 -1.99 4.24 -31.65
C GLN A 22 -2.89 4.15 -30.41
N LEU A 23 -2.98 2.97 -29.81
CA LEU A 23 -3.69 2.76 -28.55
C LEU A 23 -3.09 3.66 -27.46
N ARG A 24 -3.88 4.56 -26.87
CA ARG A 24 -3.39 5.48 -25.83
C ARG A 24 -3.49 4.80 -24.48
N VAL A 25 -2.35 4.50 -23.88
CA VAL A 25 -2.27 3.81 -22.60
C VAL A 25 -1.72 4.72 -21.52
N VAL A 26 -2.33 4.71 -20.35
CA VAL A 26 -1.79 5.37 -19.16
C VAL A 26 -1.42 4.32 -18.13
N VAL A 27 -0.25 4.49 -17.53
CA VAL A 27 0.25 3.65 -16.43
C VAL A 27 0.66 4.50 -15.25
N ASP A 28 0.61 3.94 -14.05
CA ASP A 28 1.03 4.63 -12.82
C ASP A 28 2.56 4.75 -12.73
N ILE A 29 3.29 3.64 -12.69
CA ILE A 29 4.72 3.57 -12.36
C ILE A 29 5.58 2.93 -13.49
N PRO A 30 6.92 3.10 -13.46
CA PRO A 30 7.80 2.57 -14.49
C PRO A 30 7.84 1.03 -14.63
N PRO A 31 7.76 0.22 -13.56
CA PRO A 31 7.64 -1.23 -13.70
C PRO A 31 6.44 -1.65 -14.55
N VAL A 32 5.27 -1.05 -14.30
CA VAL A 32 4.06 -1.30 -15.09
C VAL A 32 4.23 -0.83 -16.54
N HIS A 33 4.91 0.30 -16.77
CA HIS A 33 5.29 0.73 -18.13
C HIS A 33 6.08 -0.36 -18.86
N GLY A 34 7.10 -0.95 -18.22
CA GLY A 34 7.94 -1.96 -18.83
C GLY A 34 7.15 -3.21 -19.27
N ILE A 35 6.20 -3.64 -18.45
CA ILE A 35 5.30 -4.76 -18.78
C ILE A 35 4.41 -4.38 -19.97
N VAL A 36 3.72 -3.24 -19.90
CA VAL A 36 2.82 -2.77 -20.96
C VAL A 36 3.56 -2.56 -22.28
N ASP A 37 4.77 -1.99 -22.26
CA ASP A 37 5.62 -1.82 -23.44
C ASP A 37 6.07 -3.17 -24.02
N GLY A 38 6.41 -4.14 -23.16
CA GLY A 38 6.73 -5.50 -23.57
C GLY A 38 5.60 -6.19 -24.33
N ILE A 39 4.34 -5.87 -24.02
CA ILE A 39 3.15 -6.47 -24.66
C ILE A 39 2.68 -5.66 -25.88
N LEU A 40 2.64 -4.34 -25.77
CA LEU A 40 2.03 -3.49 -26.79
C LEU A 40 3.07 -2.91 -27.76
N GLY A 41 4.29 -2.67 -27.31
CA GLY A 41 5.38 -2.10 -28.09
C GLY A 41 4.95 -0.89 -28.92
N SER A 42 5.32 -0.88 -30.20
CA SER A 42 5.00 0.26 -31.10
C SER A 42 3.51 0.45 -31.39
N ASN A 43 2.63 -0.46 -30.94
CA ASN A 43 1.18 -0.36 -31.17
C ASN A 43 0.50 0.60 -30.18
N ALA A 44 1.19 0.97 -29.09
CA ALA A 44 0.67 1.87 -28.08
C ALA A 44 1.52 3.13 -27.91
N SER A 45 0.85 4.21 -27.48
CA SER A 45 1.49 5.39 -26.92
C SER A 45 1.27 5.38 -25.41
N ILE A 46 2.32 5.04 -24.64
CA ILE A 46 2.25 4.83 -23.20
C ILE A 46 2.66 6.11 -22.44
N THR A 47 1.80 6.59 -21.54
CA THR A 47 2.09 7.71 -20.63
C THR A 47 2.22 7.19 -19.20
N THR A 48 3.37 7.42 -18.56
CA THR A 48 3.59 7.08 -17.14
C THR A 48 3.32 8.31 -16.25
N LEU A 49 2.49 8.16 -15.23
CA LEU A 49 2.10 9.25 -14.35
C LEU A 49 3.17 9.58 -13.30
N ILE A 50 3.83 8.56 -12.76
CA ILE A 50 4.80 8.64 -11.68
C ILE A 50 6.16 8.25 -12.27
N GLY A 51 6.98 9.26 -12.53
CA GLY A 51 8.31 9.06 -13.11
C GLY A 51 9.30 8.45 -12.12
N SER A 52 10.44 7.99 -12.63
CA SER A 52 11.53 7.46 -11.81
C SER A 52 11.98 8.45 -10.73
N GLY A 53 12.22 7.93 -9.52
CA GLY A 53 12.67 8.73 -8.36
C GLY A 53 11.56 9.53 -7.68
N VAL A 54 10.30 9.37 -8.09
CA VAL A 54 9.13 9.89 -7.38
C VAL A 54 8.50 8.76 -6.59
N ASP A 55 8.29 8.99 -5.30
CA ASP A 55 7.59 8.07 -4.41
C ASP A 55 6.10 7.97 -4.80
N PRO A 56 5.59 6.78 -5.16
CA PRO A 56 4.20 6.59 -5.54
C PRO A 56 3.22 6.68 -4.37
N HIS A 57 3.62 6.34 -3.14
CA HIS A 57 2.73 6.38 -1.96
C HIS A 57 2.29 7.82 -1.63
N ASN A 58 3.09 8.81 -2.05
CA ASN A 58 2.85 10.24 -1.89
C ASN A 58 2.44 10.95 -3.19
N TYR A 59 1.80 10.22 -4.11
CA TYR A 59 1.42 10.75 -5.41
C TYR A 59 0.53 12.01 -5.32
N THR A 60 0.92 13.03 -6.08
CA THR A 60 0.12 14.24 -6.30
C THR A 60 -0.23 14.40 -7.77
N MET A 61 -1.53 14.42 -8.06
CA MET A 61 -2.03 14.55 -9.44
C MET A 61 -1.80 15.93 -10.03
N LYS A 62 -1.21 15.97 -11.23
CA LYS A 62 -1.03 17.20 -12.03
C LYS A 62 -2.16 17.36 -13.05
N PRO A 63 -2.46 18.58 -13.52
CA PRO A 63 -3.45 18.79 -14.59
C PRO A 63 -3.17 17.98 -15.87
N SER A 64 -1.90 17.79 -16.23
CA SER A 64 -1.50 16.95 -17.36
C SER A 64 -1.80 15.47 -17.15
N HIS A 65 -1.75 14.98 -15.92
CA HIS A 65 -2.09 13.59 -15.59
C HIS A 65 -3.61 13.37 -15.75
N ALA A 66 -4.42 14.30 -15.25
CA ALA A 66 -5.88 14.26 -15.46
C ALA A 66 -6.25 14.29 -16.94
N ALA A 67 -5.57 15.11 -17.74
CA ALA A 67 -5.77 15.14 -19.19
C ALA A 67 -5.35 13.83 -19.87
N ALA A 68 -4.25 13.20 -19.44
CA ALA A 68 -3.82 11.90 -19.96
C ALA A 68 -4.86 10.81 -19.64
N LEU A 69 -5.30 10.71 -18.39
CA LEU A 69 -6.32 9.77 -17.94
C LEU A 69 -7.65 9.93 -18.69
N SER A 70 -8.10 11.18 -18.89
CA SER A 70 -9.34 11.47 -19.63
C SER A 70 -9.27 11.13 -21.12
N ASN A 71 -8.06 11.06 -21.68
CA ASN A 71 -7.83 10.73 -23.08
C ASN A 71 -7.29 9.30 -23.26
N ALA A 72 -7.25 8.48 -22.21
CA ALA A 72 -6.78 7.10 -22.33
C ALA A 72 -7.84 6.21 -22.99
N ASP A 73 -7.39 5.22 -23.75
CA ASP A 73 -8.21 4.11 -24.20
C ASP A 73 -8.11 2.94 -23.21
N LEU A 74 -6.91 2.75 -22.63
CA LEU A 74 -6.59 1.76 -21.61
C LEU A 74 -5.79 2.41 -20.48
N ILE A 75 -6.13 2.07 -19.24
CA ILE A 75 -5.38 2.45 -18.04
C ILE A 75 -4.97 1.17 -17.32
N VAL A 76 -3.69 1.04 -16.99
CA VAL A 76 -3.13 -0.12 -16.27
C VAL A 76 -2.35 0.38 -15.07
N LEU A 77 -2.73 -0.03 -13.87
CA LEU A 77 -2.16 0.48 -12.62
C LEU A 77 -2.14 -0.59 -11.55
N ILE A 78 -1.22 -0.48 -10.59
CA ILE A 78 -1.14 -1.40 -9.46
C ILE A 78 -2.43 -1.40 -8.67
N GLY A 79 -2.96 -0.22 -8.36
CA GLY A 79 -4.25 -0.09 -7.69
C GLY A 79 -4.25 0.85 -6.50
N GLU A 80 -5.32 0.73 -5.71
CA GLU A 80 -5.51 1.48 -4.47
C GLU A 80 -4.37 1.23 -3.47
N ALA A 81 -3.88 -0.01 -3.35
CA ALA A 81 -2.81 -0.37 -2.41
C ALA A 81 -1.52 0.46 -2.59
N LEU A 82 -1.20 0.88 -3.83
CA LEU A 82 -0.04 1.72 -4.11
C LEU A 82 -0.40 3.22 -4.12
N THR A 83 -1.52 3.57 -4.75
CA THR A 83 -1.88 4.97 -5.03
C THR A 83 -3.35 5.28 -4.69
N PRO A 84 -3.74 5.30 -3.39
CA PRO A 84 -5.14 5.48 -3.01
C PRO A 84 -5.75 6.77 -3.56
N SER A 85 -4.98 7.86 -3.54
CA SER A 85 -5.42 9.17 -4.03
C SER A 85 -5.64 9.25 -5.54
N LEU A 86 -5.02 8.33 -6.31
CA LEU A 86 -5.27 8.17 -7.73
C LEU A 86 -6.54 7.33 -7.93
N ALA A 87 -6.64 6.19 -7.23
CA ALA A 87 -7.79 5.28 -7.29
C ALA A 87 -9.11 6.01 -7.03
N GLU A 88 -9.19 6.83 -5.98
CA GLU A 88 -10.37 7.63 -5.62
C GLU A 88 -10.85 8.52 -6.78
N LYS A 89 -9.93 9.05 -7.58
CA LYS A 89 -10.23 10.03 -8.66
C LYS A 89 -10.53 9.38 -9.99
N LEU A 90 -10.11 8.13 -10.22
CA LEU A 90 -10.26 7.42 -11.49
C LEU A 90 -11.71 7.40 -11.99
N PRO A 91 -12.74 7.08 -11.17
CA PRO A 91 -14.12 7.03 -11.65
C PRO A 91 -14.61 8.35 -12.26
N SER A 92 -14.08 9.49 -11.80
CA SER A 92 -14.46 10.80 -12.32
C SER A 92 -13.69 11.22 -13.59
N LEU A 93 -12.47 10.71 -13.76
CA LEU A 93 -11.53 11.13 -14.79
C LEU A 93 -11.49 10.19 -16.00
N ALA A 94 -11.70 8.89 -15.80
CA ALA A 94 -11.45 7.84 -16.77
C ALA A 94 -12.73 7.25 -17.41
N ASN A 95 -13.75 8.08 -17.64
CA ASN A 95 -15.08 7.62 -18.08
C ASN A 95 -15.12 6.82 -19.39
N ASN A 96 -14.10 6.96 -20.24
CA ASN A 96 -14.06 6.35 -21.57
C ASN A 96 -12.97 5.27 -21.71
N ALA A 97 -12.16 5.08 -20.68
CA ALA A 97 -11.04 4.13 -20.71
C ALA A 97 -11.46 2.80 -20.10
N LYS A 98 -10.93 1.71 -20.65
CA LYS A 98 -10.90 0.44 -19.92
C LYS A 98 -9.83 0.54 -18.83
N ILE A 99 -10.13 0.12 -17.61
CA ILE A 99 -9.19 0.12 -16.49
C ILE A 99 -8.85 -1.34 -16.15
N ILE A 100 -7.56 -1.61 -15.96
CA ILE A 100 -7.03 -2.83 -15.36
C ILE A 100 -6.32 -2.41 -14.07
N GLU A 101 -6.89 -2.82 -12.94
CA GLU A 101 -6.24 -2.75 -11.65
C GLU A 101 -5.50 -4.08 -11.42
N LEU A 102 -4.18 -4.01 -11.41
CA LEU A 102 -3.31 -5.18 -11.42
C LEU A 102 -3.41 -5.99 -10.13
N SER A 103 -3.68 -5.35 -8.99
CA SER A 103 -3.97 -6.03 -7.72
C SER A 103 -5.26 -6.85 -7.75
N GLU A 104 -6.21 -6.53 -8.62
CA GLU A 104 -7.51 -7.22 -8.74
C GLU A 104 -7.53 -8.30 -9.83
N VAL A 105 -6.45 -8.44 -10.61
CA VAL A 105 -6.40 -9.45 -11.67
C VAL A 105 -6.45 -10.85 -11.05
N PRO A 106 -7.31 -11.76 -11.54
CA PRO A 106 -7.40 -13.10 -10.98
C PRO A 106 -6.07 -13.87 -11.04
N ASN A 107 -5.76 -14.60 -9.97
CA ASN A 107 -4.54 -15.40 -9.78
C ASN A 107 -3.25 -14.58 -9.63
N VAL A 108 -3.35 -13.28 -9.36
CA VAL A 108 -2.22 -12.51 -8.85
C VAL A 108 -1.91 -13.00 -7.44
N HIS A 109 -0.63 -13.26 -7.22
CA HIS A 109 -0.08 -13.57 -5.91
C HIS A 109 0.05 -12.27 -5.11
N LEU A 110 -0.50 -12.27 -3.90
CA LEU A 110 -0.55 -11.11 -3.01
C LEU A 110 0.02 -11.49 -1.64
N ILE A 111 0.94 -10.66 -1.14
CA ILE A 111 1.48 -10.72 0.21
C ILE A 111 0.71 -9.69 1.07
N ALA A 112 0.28 -10.09 2.26
CA ALA A 112 -0.30 -9.17 3.23
C ALA A 112 0.83 -8.45 3.99
N TYR A 113 0.61 -7.21 4.41
CA TYR A 113 1.45 -6.62 5.44
C TYR A 113 1.23 -7.41 6.73
N GLU A 114 2.25 -8.15 7.17
CA GLU A 114 2.29 -8.65 8.54
C GLU A 114 2.47 -7.45 9.45
N ASP A 115 1.40 -7.07 10.17
CA ASP A 115 1.57 -6.21 11.33
C ASP A 115 2.56 -6.91 12.26
N ALA A 116 3.66 -6.22 12.59
CA ALA A 116 4.66 -6.66 13.55
C ALA A 116 4.12 -6.66 14.99
N HIS A 117 2.95 -7.28 15.19
CA HIS A 117 2.23 -7.43 16.43
C HIS A 117 1.87 -8.89 16.75
N GLU A 118 2.20 -9.85 15.91
CA GLU A 118 2.30 -11.24 16.36
C GLU A 118 3.66 -11.43 17.03
N ASP A 119 3.74 -10.95 18.28
CA ASP A 119 4.65 -11.52 19.26
C ASP A 119 4.41 -13.03 19.26
N HIS A 120 5.28 -13.78 18.60
CA HIS A 120 5.46 -15.20 18.89
C HIS A 120 5.96 -15.28 20.33
N GLU A 121 5.02 -15.26 21.28
CA GLU A 121 5.25 -15.83 22.60
C GLU A 121 5.61 -17.30 22.35
N ASP A 122 6.90 -17.59 22.42
CA ASP A 122 7.43 -18.93 22.57
C ASP A 122 6.78 -19.54 23.82
N ASP A 123 5.65 -20.21 23.63
CA ASP A 123 5.04 -21.11 24.62
C ASP A 123 5.98 -22.30 24.80
N ALA A 124 7.00 -22.08 25.63
CA ALA A 124 7.83 -23.12 26.19
C ALA A 124 6.93 -23.98 27.08
N HIS A 125 6.32 -25.00 26.49
CA HIS A 125 5.67 -26.10 27.17
C HIS A 125 6.62 -26.70 28.21
N HIS A 126 6.42 -26.33 29.48
CA HIS A 126 6.91 -27.08 30.62
C HIS A 126 5.91 -28.20 30.91
N ASP A 127 6.28 -29.40 30.48
CA ASP A 127 5.61 -30.66 30.84
C ASP A 127 5.72 -30.94 32.35
N ASP A 128 4.55 -31.23 32.91
CA ASP A 128 4.21 -32.22 33.93
C ASP A 128 4.99 -32.30 35.26
N GLU A 129 4.26 -32.11 36.36
CA GLU A 129 3.72 -33.20 37.21
C GLU A 129 3.26 -32.62 38.55
N HIS A 130 1.99 -32.81 38.93
CA HIS A 130 1.54 -33.21 40.28
C HIS A 130 0.00 -33.29 40.38
N HIS A 131 -0.48 -34.51 40.14
CA HIS A 131 -1.46 -35.28 40.93
C HIS A 131 -2.52 -34.64 41.86
N ASP A 132 -3.73 -35.13 41.60
CA ASP A 132 -4.75 -35.68 42.52
C ASP A 132 -5.97 -34.82 42.95
N ASP A 133 -7.12 -35.33 42.49
CA ASP A 133 -8.40 -35.50 43.18
C ASP A 133 -8.96 -34.33 44.02
N HIS A 134 -10.15 -33.83 43.62
CA HIS A 134 -11.40 -34.06 44.37
C HIS A 134 -12.65 -33.47 43.66
N LYS A 135 -13.57 -34.40 43.33
CA LYS A 135 -15.03 -34.43 43.60
C LYS A 135 -15.87 -33.13 43.46
N ASP A 136 -16.91 -33.29 42.63
CA ASP A 136 -18.30 -32.82 42.79
C ASP A 136 -18.56 -31.77 43.88
N HIS A 137 -19.09 -30.61 43.49
CA HIS A 137 -20.30 -30.04 44.13
C HIS A 137 -21.02 -29.06 43.21
N ASN A 138 -22.21 -29.46 42.80
CA ASN A 138 -23.31 -28.61 42.36
C ASN A 138 -23.84 -27.81 43.56
N HIS A 139 -24.04 -26.49 43.44
CA HIS A 139 -25.03 -25.73 44.22
C HIS A 139 -25.36 -24.39 43.56
N ASP A 140 -26.60 -24.30 43.07
CA ASP A 140 -27.39 -23.07 43.03
C ASP A 140 -27.56 -22.51 44.45
N ALA A 141 -27.44 -21.18 44.61
CA ALA A 141 -28.40 -20.32 45.31
C ALA A 141 -27.85 -18.88 45.42
N ASP A 142 -28.75 -17.94 45.10
CA ASP A 142 -28.73 -16.52 45.46
C ASP A 142 -28.21 -16.24 46.88
N HIS A 143 -27.58 -15.09 47.09
CA HIS A 143 -28.07 -14.09 48.05
C HIS A 143 -27.33 -12.74 47.97
N ASP A 144 -28.16 -11.70 48.04
CA ASP A 144 -27.91 -10.27 48.17
C ASP A 144 -27.00 -9.84 49.34
N ASP A 145 -26.49 -8.62 49.18
CA ASP A 145 -26.22 -7.57 50.18
C ASP A 145 -25.31 -7.90 51.38
N HIS A 146 -24.23 -7.12 51.53
CA HIS A 146 -24.16 -6.06 52.55
C HIS A 146 -22.82 -5.31 52.50
N ALA A 147 -22.92 -3.99 52.50
CA ALA A 147 -21.87 -3.06 52.91
C ALA A 147 -21.35 -3.37 54.32
N HIS A 148 -20.07 -3.08 54.59
CA HIS A 148 -19.66 -2.27 55.74
C HIS A 148 -18.19 -1.85 55.66
N GLU A 149 -17.97 -0.69 56.28
CA GLU A 149 -16.82 0.18 56.39
C GLU A 149 -15.65 -0.39 57.22
N GLY A 150 -14.48 0.23 57.04
CA GLY A 150 -13.52 0.50 58.10
C GLY A 150 -12.33 -0.45 58.20
N HIS A 151 -11.12 0.07 57.97
CA HIS A 151 -10.08 0.25 59.01
C HIS A 151 -8.77 0.80 58.43
N ASP A 152 -8.47 2.03 58.87
CA ASP A 152 -7.25 2.53 59.52
C ASP A 152 -5.84 2.26 58.95
N GLU A 153 -5.23 3.39 58.58
CA GLU A 153 -3.95 3.94 59.08
C GLU A 153 -2.67 3.07 59.02
N HIS A 154 -1.69 3.53 58.23
CA HIS A 154 -0.29 3.57 58.67
C HIS A 154 0.44 4.82 58.15
N ASP A 155 0.65 5.73 59.10
CA ASP A 155 1.60 6.84 59.15
C ASP A 155 3.05 6.33 59.23
N HIS A 156 3.95 6.95 58.47
CA HIS A 156 5.31 7.25 58.92
C HIS A 156 5.84 8.52 58.20
N GLY A 157 5.78 9.66 58.90
CA GLY A 157 6.78 10.72 58.81
C GLY A 157 8.19 10.21 59.16
N ASP A 158 9.28 10.93 58.91
CA ASP A 158 9.45 12.38 58.93
C ASP A 158 10.83 12.75 58.31
N ALA A 159 11.01 14.05 58.05
CA ALA A 159 12.25 14.82 58.18
C ALA A 159 13.35 14.73 57.08
N HIS A 160 13.89 15.83 56.49
CA HIS A 160 13.94 17.24 56.89
C HIS A 160 14.50 18.18 55.77
N HIS A 161 13.96 19.41 55.73
CA HIS A 161 14.61 20.76 55.58
C HIS A 161 15.30 21.17 54.26
N ASP A 162 15.26 22.42 53.77
CA ASP A 162 14.58 23.68 54.15
C ASP A 162 14.83 24.76 53.05
N ASP A 163 14.05 25.84 53.13
CA ASP A 163 14.37 27.25 52.79
C ASP A 163 14.37 27.72 51.31
N ASP A 164 13.80 28.89 50.94
CA ASP A 164 12.88 29.84 51.59
C ASP A 164 12.51 30.97 50.58
N GLU A 165 11.56 31.82 50.98
CA GLU A 165 11.24 33.20 50.52
C GLU A 165 10.32 33.41 49.27
N HIS A 166 9.02 33.76 49.43
CA HIS A 166 8.39 35.07 49.79
C HIS A 166 8.33 36.09 48.62
N HIS A 167 7.29 36.90 48.31
CA HIS A 167 6.09 37.48 48.97
C HIS A 167 5.01 37.74 47.89
N GLY A 168 3.69 37.64 48.16
CA GLY A 168 2.80 38.74 48.63
C GLY A 168 2.04 39.40 47.45
N ASP A 169 0.82 39.91 47.51
CA ASP A 169 -0.19 40.09 48.56
C ASP A 169 -1.48 40.64 47.89
N HIS A 170 -2.65 40.38 48.50
CA HIS A 170 -3.92 41.13 48.46
C HIS A 170 -4.71 41.36 47.13
N LYS A 171 -6.05 41.48 47.08
CA LYS A 171 -7.26 41.14 47.88
C LYS A 171 -8.43 41.90 47.21
N ASP A 172 -9.64 41.31 47.21
CA ASP A 172 -10.98 41.93 47.34
C ASP A 172 -11.45 42.95 46.26
N HIS A 173 -12.73 43.17 45.93
CA HIS A 173 -14.04 42.47 45.89
C HIS A 173 -15.01 43.53 45.26
N GLU A 174 -16.12 43.06 44.64
CA GLU A 174 -17.44 43.77 44.52
C GLU A 174 -17.53 45.04 43.61
N ASP A 175 -18.61 45.39 42.89
CA ASP A 175 -20.00 44.89 42.77
C ASP A 175 -20.73 45.67 41.62
N HIS A 176 -21.95 45.20 41.30
CA HIS A 176 -23.16 45.90 40.75
C HIS A 176 -23.51 45.92 39.24
N ASP A 177 -24.57 45.15 38.92
CA ASP A 177 -25.94 45.56 38.45
C ASP A 177 -26.10 46.39 37.15
N ASP A 178 -27.04 46.19 36.21
CA ASP A 178 -28.45 45.76 36.24
C ASP A 178 -28.97 45.31 34.83
N HIS A 179 -29.89 44.32 34.83
CA HIS A 179 -31.14 44.02 34.05
C HIS A 179 -31.43 44.61 32.63
N ALA A 180 -32.20 44.04 31.69
CA ALA A 180 -33.30 43.04 31.67
C ALA A 180 -33.57 42.55 30.22
N ASP A 181 -34.03 41.31 30.00
CA ASP A 181 -35.39 40.97 29.51
C ASP A 181 -35.55 39.50 29.04
N GLU A 182 -36.42 38.78 29.76
CA GLU A 182 -37.53 37.95 29.26
C GLU A 182 -37.34 36.81 28.21
N LYS A 183 -37.42 35.53 28.68
CA LYS A 183 -38.55 34.55 28.49
C LYS A 183 -38.16 33.08 28.29
N GLU A 184 -38.80 32.25 29.12
CA GLU A 184 -39.37 30.90 28.87
C GLU A 184 -38.46 29.68 28.55
N HIS A 185 -38.28 28.86 29.61
CA HIS A 185 -38.42 27.40 29.75
C HIS A 185 -37.80 26.37 28.78
N ASN A 186 -37.02 25.46 29.42
CA ASN A 186 -36.97 23.98 29.27
C ASN A 186 -36.65 23.44 27.86
N GLU A 187 -35.52 22.78 27.65
CA GLU A 187 -35.28 21.38 28.01
C GLU A 187 -33.83 21.03 27.66
N HIS A 188 -33.27 20.09 28.42
CA HIS A 188 -31.90 19.61 28.28
C HIS A 188 -31.78 18.77 27.01
N GLU A 189 -31.04 19.25 26.01
CA GLU A 189 -30.36 18.38 25.06
C GLU A 189 -28.88 18.44 25.39
N HIS A 190 -28.36 17.29 25.82
CA HIS A 190 -26.94 17.07 25.98
C HIS A 190 -26.28 17.28 24.62
N ASP A 191 -25.30 18.18 24.58
CA ASP A 191 -24.28 18.18 23.54
C ASP A 191 -23.63 16.78 23.56
N GLU A 192 -24.12 15.89 22.70
CA GLU A 192 -23.39 14.72 22.26
C GLU A 192 -22.19 15.26 21.48
N HIS A 193 -21.10 15.47 22.21
CA HIS A 193 -19.78 15.37 21.63
C HIS A 193 -19.74 14.02 20.94
N HIS A 194 -19.93 14.03 19.62
CA HIS A 194 -19.39 13.00 18.76
C HIS A 194 -17.89 13.02 19.03
N ASP A 195 -17.46 12.19 19.96
CA ASP A 195 -16.15 11.59 19.90
C ASP A 195 -16.12 10.96 18.51
N ASP A 196 -15.40 11.64 17.61
CA ASP A 196 -14.96 11.05 16.37
C ASP A 196 -14.29 9.75 16.78
N GLU A 197 -15.00 8.63 16.59
CA GLU A 197 -14.39 7.32 16.45
C GLU A 197 -13.36 7.53 15.35
N HIS A 198 -12.13 7.78 15.77
CA HIS A 198 -10.97 7.59 14.94
C HIS A 198 -11.05 6.13 14.52
N ASP A 199 -11.65 5.90 13.35
CA ASP A 199 -11.44 4.70 12.56
C ASP A 199 -9.93 4.50 12.58
N GLY A 200 -9.49 3.61 13.45
CA GLY A 200 -8.13 3.13 13.44
C GLY A 200 -7.93 2.67 12.02
N HIS A 201 -7.00 3.32 11.32
CA HIS A 201 -6.52 2.81 10.05
C HIS A 201 -5.89 1.46 10.37
N ASP A 202 -6.73 0.42 10.29
CA ASP A 202 -6.30 -0.95 10.33
C ASP A 202 -5.22 -1.08 9.26
N HIS A 203 -4.00 -1.36 9.69
CA HIS A 203 -2.85 -1.50 8.81
C HIS A 203 -2.85 -2.87 8.11
N SER A 204 -3.99 -3.58 8.10
CA SER A 204 -4.28 -4.75 7.28
C SER A 204 -4.37 -4.38 5.78
N GLY A 205 -3.21 -4.10 5.18
CA GLY A 205 -3.05 -3.82 3.75
C GLY A 205 -2.40 -4.96 2.98
N VAL A 206 -2.52 -4.92 1.66
CA VAL A 206 -1.74 -5.75 0.74
C VAL A 206 -0.44 -5.03 0.42
N ASP A 207 0.70 -5.73 0.42
CA ASP A 207 1.97 -5.20 -0.05
C ASP A 207 1.83 -4.81 -1.55
N PRO A 208 1.96 -3.52 -1.90
CA PRO A 208 1.76 -3.07 -3.27
C PRO A 208 2.95 -3.37 -4.20
N HIS A 209 4.07 -3.89 -3.69
CA HIS A 209 5.30 -4.15 -4.46
C HIS A 209 5.23 -5.44 -5.31
N MET A 210 4.02 -5.89 -5.63
CA MET A 210 3.68 -7.10 -6.39
C MET A 210 4.36 -7.21 -7.77
N TRP A 211 4.92 -6.12 -8.32
CA TRP A 211 5.66 -6.15 -9.59
C TRP A 211 7.03 -6.82 -9.48
N LEU A 212 7.51 -7.05 -8.25
CA LEU A 212 8.73 -7.80 -7.99
C LEU A 212 8.54 -9.31 -8.08
N ASP A 213 7.29 -9.79 -8.16
CA ASP A 213 6.96 -11.16 -8.48
C ASP A 213 6.90 -11.35 -10.00
N ILE A 214 7.76 -12.23 -10.54
CA ILE A 214 7.81 -12.51 -11.98
C ILE A 214 6.59 -13.31 -12.44
N ASP A 215 6.00 -14.14 -11.57
CA ASP A 215 4.76 -14.86 -11.89
C ASP A 215 3.59 -13.88 -12.00
N ASN A 216 3.54 -12.81 -11.19
CA ASN A 216 2.56 -11.74 -11.36
C ASN A 216 2.70 -11.02 -12.70
N ALA A 217 3.93 -10.73 -13.13
CA ALA A 217 4.17 -10.10 -14.43
C ALA A 217 3.62 -10.93 -15.60
N ASP A 218 3.68 -12.26 -15.52
CA ASP A 218 3.10 -13.19 -16.51
C ASP A 218 1.56 -13.12 -16.51
N VAL A 219 0.94 -13.19 -15.33
CA VAL A 219 -0.52 -13.07 -15.16
C VAL A 219 -1.04 -11.75 -15.73
N TRP A 220 -0.37 -10.65 -15.41
CA TRP A 220 -0.73 -9.34 -15.92
C TRP A 220 -0.51 -9.20 -17.42
N ALA A 221 0.58 -9.74 -17.95
CA ALA A 221 0.85 -9.73 -19.38
C ALA A 221 -0.29 -10.37 -20.19
N HIS A 222 -0.82 -11.50 -19.72
CA HIS A 222 -1.98 -12.15 -20.32
C HIS A 222 -3.25 -11.29 -20.26
N GLU A 223 -3.56 -10.68 -19.11
CA GLU A 223 -4.77 -9.85 -18.98
C GLU A 223 -4.67 -8.55 -19.81
N ILE A 224 -3.49 -7.94 -19.88
CA ILE A 224 -3.21 -6.78 -20.74
C ILE A 224 -3.37 -7.16 -22.21
N ALA A 225 -2.76 -8.27 -22.65
CA ALA A 225 -2.82 -8.73 -24.04
C ALA A 225 -4.25 -9.04 -24.47
N LYS A 226 -5.01 -9.72 -23.61
CA LYS A 226 -6.42 -10.02 -23.82
C LYS A 226 -7.25 -8.74 -23.94
N THR A 227 -7.14 -7.85 -22.95
CA THR A 227 -7.91 -6.61 -22.91
C THR A 227 -7.60 -5.70 -24.11
N ALA A 228 -6.32 -5.51 -24.44
CA ALA A 228 -5.91 -4.70 -25.57
C ALA A 228 -6.39 -5.29 -26.91
N SER A 229 -6.38 -6.62 -27.06
CA SER A 229 -6.92 -7.32 -28.24
C SER A 229 -8.44 -7.19 -28.37
N GLU A 230 -9.17 -7.13 -27.26
CA GLU A 230 -10.62 -6.88 -27.27
C GLU A 230 -10.95 -5.44 -27.70
N LEU A 231 -10.15 -4.47 -27.26
CA LEU A 231 -10.32 -3.05 -27.60
C LEU A 231 -9.90 -2.76 -29.05
N PHE A 232 -8.81 -3.37 -29.52
CA PHE A 232 -8.22 -3.13 -30.86
C PHE A 232 -7.89 -4.47 -31.56
N PRO A 233 -8.90 -5.16 -32.12
CA PRO A 233 -8.73 -6.49 -32.73
C PRO A 233 -7.74 -6.56 -33.90
N GLU A 234 -7.48 -5.44 -34.57
CA GLU A 234 -6.48 -5.33 -35.63
C GLU A 234 -5.04 -5.48 -35.12
N LEU A 235 -4.78 -5.25 -33.83
CA LEU A 235 -3.46 -5.34 -33.20
C LEU A 235 -3.17 -6.73 -32.62
N THR A 236 -4.17 -7.62 -32.54
CA THR A 236 -4.07 -8.92 -31.87
C THR A 236 -2.91 -9.79 -32.34
N SER A 237 -2.59 -9.78 -33.64
CA SER A 237 -1.47 -10.57 -34.17
C SER A 237 -0.13 -10.11 -33.60
N ASP A 238 0.08 -8.80 -33.50
CA ASP A 238 1.33 -8.22 -33.02
C ASP A 238 1.41 -8.35 -31.49
N ILE A 239 0.30 -8.10 -30.78
CA ILE A 239 0.20 -8.30 -29.32
C ILE A 239 0.55 -9.73 -28.93
N ASN A 240 0.01 -10.74 -29.64
CA ASN A 240 0.31 -12.15 -29.35
C ASN A 240 1.78 -12.51 -29.62
N ALA A 241 2.40 -11.93 -30.66
CA ALA A 241 3.82 -12.16 -30.94
C ALA A 241 4.72 -11.51 -29.87
N ASN A 242 4.35 -10.33 -29.39
CA ASN A 242 5.03 -9.62 -28.31
C ASN A 242 4.89 -10.39 -26.99
N LEU A 243 3.69 -10.85 -26.65
CA LEU A 243 3.42 -11.65 -25.44
C LEU A 243 4.34 -12.88 -25.37
N VAL A 244 4.46 -13.66 -26.45
CA VAL A 244 5.39 -14.81 -26.49
C VAL A 244 6.85 -14.40 -26.24
N SER A 245 7.26 -13.24 -26.76
CA SER A 245 8.62 -12.73 -26.56
C SER A 245 8.84 -12.25 -25.11
N PHE A 246 7.81 -11.66 -24.51
CA PHE A 246 7.80 -11.23 -23.12
C PHE A 246 7.86 -12.44 -22.16
N GLU A 247 7.02 -13.45 -22.37
CA GLU A 247 7.03 -14.73 -21.63
C GLU A 247 8.41 -15.40 -21.67
N GLN A 248 9.06 -15.41 -22.84
CA GLN A 248 10.42 -15.94 -22.96
C GLN A 248 11.42 -15.14 -22.11
N SER A 249 11.29 -13.81 -22.09
CA SER A 249 12.15 -12.94 -21.27
C SER A 249 11.95 -13.22 -19.76
N LEU A 250 10.70 -13.42 -19.31
CA LEU A 250 10.43 -13.81 -17.93
C LEU A 250 11.06 -15.16 -17.59
N ASN A 251 10.95 -16.15 -18.47
CA ASN A 251 11.56 -17.47 -18.28
C ASN A 251 13.09 -17.41 -18.21
N ASP A 252 13.71 -16.56 -19.03
CA ASP A 252 15.15 -16.33 -19.01
C ASP A 252 15.59 -15.71 -17.68
N ILE A 253 14.86 -14.69 -17.19
CA ILE A 253 15.12 -14.07 -15.88
C ILE A 253 14.96 -15.08 -14.74
N LYS A 254 13.88 -15.87 -14.72
CA LYS A 254 13.68 -16.93 -13.71
C LYS A 254 14.84 -17.93 -13.70
N SER A 255 15.31 -18.31 -14.89
CA SER A 255 16.45 -19.22 -15.03
C SER A 255 17.75 -18.62 -14.50
N GLU A 256 17.98 -17.31 -14.74
CA GLU A 256 19.13 -16.60 -14.18
C GLU A 256 19.05 -16.52 -12.65
N MET A 257 17.89 -16.19 -12.10
CA MET A 257 17.68 -16.09 -10.66
C MET A 257 17.96 -17.40 -9.92
N GLN A 258 17.63 -18.55 -10.50
CA GLN A 258 17.94 -19.86 -9.92
C GLN A 258 19.44 -20.13 -9.74
N THR A 259 20.31 -19.38 -10.43
CA THR A 259 21.77 -19.49 -10.30
C THR A 259 22.33 -18.59 -9.20
N LEU A 260 21.52 -17.68 -8.67
CA LEU A 260 21.93 -16.72 -7.66
C LEU A 260 21.94 -17.38 -6.27
N VAL A 261 22.85 -16.89 -5.42
CA VAL A 261 22.89 -17.25 -4.01
C VAL A 261 22.66 -15.97 -3.23
N ALA A 262 21.52 -15.91 -2.56
CA ALA A 262 21.16 -14.78 -1.73
C ALA A 262 22.14 -14.60 -0.56
N LYS A 263 22.34 -13.34 -0.17
CA LYS A 263 23.05 -12.96 1.05
C LYS A 263 22.15 -12.01 1.83
N PRO A 264 22.22 -12.02 3.17
CA PRO A 264 21.51 -11.03 3.97
C PRO A 264 21.87 -9.61 3.52
N TYR A 265 20.88 -8.74 3.40
CA TYR A 265 21.05 -7.34 3.07
C TYR A 265 20.08 -6.50 3.88
N SER A 266 20.33 -5.20 3.93
CA SER A 266 19.37 -4.23 4.47
C SER A 266 18.91 -3.28 3.37
N VAL A 267 17.70 -2.76 3.50
CA VAL A 267 17.07 -1.82 2.57
C VAL A 267 16.58 -0.57 3.29
N SER A 268 16.46 0.53 2.54
CA SER A 268 15.89 1.77 3.04
C SER A 268 14.41 1.63 3.39
N HIS A 269 13.65 0.86 2.61
CA HIS A 269 12.22 0.64 2.77
C HIS A 269 11.87 -0.82 2.49
N ASP A 270 10.85 -1.31 3.17
CA ASP A 270 10.38 -2.69 3.07
C ASP A 270 9.53 -2.90 1.81
N ALA A 271 10.18 -3.18 0.69
CA ALA A 271 9.53 -3.28 -0.62
C ALA A 271 9.84 -4.56 -1.37
N PHE A 272 10.64 -5.46 -0.80
CA PHE A 272 11.23 -6.57 -1.55
C PHE A 272 10.60 -7.93 -1.23
N GLY A 273 9.54 -7.99 -0.42
CA GLY A 273 8.91 -9.25 0.04
C GLY A 273 8.65 -10.25 -1.09
N TYR A 274 8.04 -9.82 -2.19
CA TYR A 274 7.80 -10.68 -3.36
C TYR A 274 9.08 -11.24 -4.01
N LEU A 275 10.15 -10.43 -4.07
CA LEU A 275 11.45 -10.87 -4.60
C LEU A 275 12.14 -11.82 -3.61
N GLU A 276 12.01 -11.54 -2.31
CA GLU A 276 12.59 -12.30 -1.21
C GLU A 276 11.98 -13.70 -1.14
N GLU A 277 10.66 -13.84 -1.25
CA GLU A 277 10.00 -15.15 -1.37
C GLU A 277 10.53 -15.94 -2.57
N SER A 278 10.68 -15.29 -3.73
CA SER A 278 11.20 -15.92 -4.95
C SER A 278 12.65 -16.39 -4.82
N LEU A 279 13.45 -15.72 -4.00
CA LEU A 279 14.86 -16.04 -3.75
C LEU A 279 15.07 -16.91 -2.50
N GLY A 280 14.02 -17.19 -1.73
CA GLY A 280 14.10 -17.89 -0.45
C GLY A 280 14.90 -17.11 0.60
N ILE A 281 14.70 -15.80 0.66
CA ILE A 281 15.32 -14.92 1.65
C ILE A 281 14.33 -14.72 2.80
N ASP A 282 14.71 -15.20 3.97
CA ASP A 282 13.98 -14.97 5.21
C ASP A 282 14.62 -13.79 5.98
N ASP A 283 13.82 -13.01 6.71
CA ASP A 283 14.20 -11.87 7.56
C ASP A 283 14.68 -10.58 6.81
N PRO A 284 13.78 -9.84 6.11
CA PRO A 284 14.13 -8.55 5.53
C PRO A 284 14.53 -7.53 6.59
N GLN A 285 15.63 -6.82 6.34
CA GLN A 285 16.13 -5.76 7.24
C GLN A 285 15.84 -4.39 6.63
N ALA A 286 14.63 -3.89 6.86
CA ALA A 286 14.18 -2.60 6.34
C ALA A 286 14.22 -1.50 7.41
N VAL A 287 14.57 -0.27 6.98
CA VAL A 287 14.56 0.90 7.88
C VAL A 287 13.16 1.51 8.01
N THR A 288 12.42 1.64 6.91
CA THR A 288 11.00 2.03 6.92
C THR A 288 10.11 0.85 6.58
N ASN A 289 8.87 0.87 7.03
CA ASN A 289 7.87 -0.12 6.58
C ASN A 289 7.57 0.05 5.07
N GLY A 290 6.74 -0.84 4.51
CA GLY A 290 6.47 -0.82 3.07
C GLY A 290 5.64 0.35 2.58
N MET A 291 5.03 1.12 3.47
CA MET A 291 4.43 2.42 3.13
C MET A 291 5.44 3.58 3.15
N GLY A 292 6.73 3.29 3.40
CA GLY A 292 7.79 4.30 3.51
C GLY A 292 7.68 5.16 4.77
N LEU A 293 6.89 4.74 5.77
CA LEU A 293 6.68 5.49 6.99
C LEU A 293 7.90 5.41 7.90
N ARG A 294 8.16 6.50 8.62
CA ARG A 294 9.30 6.56 9.54
C ARG A 294 9.16 5.51 10.64
N PRO A 295 10.24 4.79 10.97
CA PRO A 295 10.20 3.79 12.03
C PRO A 295 9.99 4.42 13.40
N SER A 296 9.26 3.70 14.25
CA SER A 296 9.16 3.98 15.68
C SER A 296 10.47 3.63 16.41
N PRO A 297 10.67 4.09 17.65
CA PRO A 297 11.78 3.63 18.48
C PRO A 297 11.80 2.10 18.70
N SER A 298 10.63 1.46 18.74
CA SER A 298 10.51 0.01 18.86
C SER A 298 10.98 -0.69 17.60
N ASP A 299 10.56 -0.21 16.43
CA ASP A 299 10.96 -0.75 15.12
C ASP A 299 12.48 -0.66 14.96
N MET A 300 13.07 0.47 15.37
CA MET A 300 14.53 0.65 15.36
C MET A 300 15.26 -0.31 16.33
N ALA A 301 14.66 -0.64 17.47
CA ALA A 301 15.22 -1.62 18.41
C ALA A 301 15.14 -3.05 17.83
N ASN A 302 14.02 -3.39 17.20
CA ASN A 302 13.81 -4.68 16.53
C ASN A 302 14.78 -4.85 15.35
N LEU A 303 14.90 -3.86 14.48
CA LEU A 303 15.87 -3.85 13.37
C LEU A 303 17.31 -4.03 13.90
N ARG A 304 17.66 -3.36 14.99
CA ARG A 304 18.98 -3.52 15.62
C ARG A 304 19.20 -4.96 16.10
N ALA A 305 18.22 -5.56 16.76
CA ALA A 305 18.30 -6.95 17.20
C ALA A 305 18.45 -7.93 16.02
N GLN A 306 17.72 -7.69 14.92
CA GLN A 306 17.86 -8.47 13.68
C GLN A 306 19.27 -8.36 13.08
N ILE A 307 19.82 -7.14 12.99
CA ILE A 307 21.19 -6.91 12.49
C ILE A 307 22.24 -7.56 13.40
N GLU A 308 22.04 -7.55 14.73
CA GLU A 308 22.93 -8.20 15.69
C GLU A 308 22.88 -9.74 15.58
N LYS A 309 21.70 -10.31 15.26
CA LYS A 309 21.51 -11.75 15.00
C LYS A 309 22.10 -12.17 13.64
N THR A 310 21.83 -11.39 12.59
CA THR A 310 22.22 -11.69 11.21
C THR A 310 22.77 -10.42 10.55
N ALA A 311 24.09 -10.27 10.54
CA ALA A 311 24.71 -9.08 9.95
C ALA A 311 24.51 -9.02 8.41
N PRO A 312 24.03 -7.90 7.86
CA PRO A 312 23.84 -7.74 6.42
C PRO A 312 25.20 -7.63 5.70
N ALA A 313 25.29 -8.20 4.49
CA ALA A 313 26.46 -8.08 3.64
C ALA A 313 26.60 -6.66 3.05
N CYS A 314 25.48 -5.98 2.83
CA CYS A 314 25.40 -4.61 2.33
C CYS A 314 24.07 -3.95 2.70
N MET A 315 24.02 -2.63 2.56
CA MET A 315 22.78 -1.85 2.58
C MET A 315 22.49 -1.32 1.17
N ILE A 316 21.25 -1.50 0.71
CA ILE A 316 20.72 -1.03 -0.56
C ILE A 316 19.90 0.24 -0.26
N ILE A 317 20.20 1.33 -0.97
CA ILE A 317 19.59 2.66 -0.77
C ILE A 317 19.09 3.18 -2.10
#